data_AF-A0A3S4SAM8-F1
#
_entry.id   AF-A0A3S4SAM8-F1
#
_cell.length_a   1.000
_cell.length_b   1.000
_cell.length_c   1.000
_cell.angle_alpha   90.00
_cell.angle_beta   90.00
_cell.angle_gamma   90.00
#
_symmetry.space_group_name_H-M   'P 1'
#
loop_
_entity.id
_entity.type
_entity.pdbx_description
1 polymer ?
#
loop_
_entity_poly.entity_id
_entity_poly.type
_entity_poly.pdbx_seq_one_letter_code
_entity_poly.pdbx_strand_id
1 'polypeptide(L)'
;MKDLDYYLNLPYEIIIKKLDEKDGGGYFARYKDFPYIMGEGENEIKALKDVKEAFKGALEVMLEKGDYIKEPIDNEAKIRINITLPKSLVEAIDTISDNRSKFLADLANSAIKSYKIST
;
A
#
# COMPACT_ATOMS: atom_id res chain seq x y z
N MET A 1 -14.82 -1.41 16.63
CA MET A 1 -14.44 -2.74 16.13
C MET A 1 -14.14 -2.57 14.65
N LYS A 2 -13.15 -3.27 14.09
CA LYS A 2 -12.92 -3.23 12.64
C LYS A 2 -13.94 -4.17 12.01
N ASP A 3 -14.85 -3.63 11.21
CA ASP A 3 -15.96 -4.36 10.60
C ASP A 3 -15.76 -4.46 9.08
N LEU A 4 -16.71 -5.10 8.39
CA LEU A 4 -16.62 -5.31 6.94
C LEU A 4 -16.48 -3.99 6.17
N ASP A 5 -17.25 -2.97 6.54
CA ASP A 5 -17.23 -1.68 5.87
C ASP A 5 -15.88 -0.96 6.06
N TYR A 6 -15.28 -1.06 7.25
CA TYR A 6 -13.93 -0.56 7.50
C TYR A 6 -12.92 -1.15 6.51
N TYR A 7 -12.88 -2.49 6.36
CA TYR A 7 -11.91 -3.14 5.49
C TYR A 7 -12.19 -2.90 3.99
N LEU A 8 -13.46 -2.85 3.58
CA LEU A 8 -13.81 -2.58 2.17
C LEU A 8 -13.40 -1.17 1.71
N ASN A 9 -13.28 -0.21 2.64
CA ASN A 9 -12.90 1.17 2.34
C ASN A 9 -11.38 1.43 2.45
N LEU A 10 -10.57 0.44 2.84
CA LEU A 10 -9.11 0.59 2.85
C LEU A 10 -8.53 0.57 1.43
N PRO A 11 -7.42 1.27 1.18
CA PRO A 11 -6.82 1.41 -0.15
C PRO A 11 -6.02 0.16 -0.56
N TYR A 12 -6.69 -0.99 -0.64
CA TYR A 12 -6.09 -2.23 -1.07
C TYR A 12 -5.76 -2.22 -2.57
N GLU A 13 -4.52 -2.59 -2.91
CA GLU A 13 -4.06 -2.66 -4.30
C GLU A 13 -4.58 -3.92 -5.01
N ILE A 14 -5.18 -3.72 -6.19
CA ILE A 14 -5.63 -4.79 -7.09
C ILE A 14 -4.70 -4.82 -8.31
N ILE A 15 -4.22 -6.01 -8.66
CA ILE A 15 -3.40 -6.26 -9.85
C ILE A 15 -4.30 -6.91 -10.89
N ILE A 16 -4.43 -6.28 -12.06
CA ILE A 16 -5.16 -6.83 -13.22
C ILE A 16 -4.16 -7.21 -14.30
N LYS A 17 -4.36 -8.38 -14.92
CA LYS A 17 -3.55 -8.88 -16.04
C LYS A 17 -4.45 -9.44 -17.12
N LYS A 18 -4.12 -9.13 -18.38
CA LYS A 18 -4.68 -9.83 -19.53
C LYS A 18 -4.04 -11.22 -19.62
N LEU A 19 -4.84 -12.25 -19.85
CA LEU A 19 -4.37 -13.61 -20.05
C LEU A 19 -4.23 -13.90 -21.55
N ASP A 20 -3.26 -14.74 -21.91
CA ASP A 20 -3.14 -15.27 -23.26
C ASP A 20 -4.28 -16.26 -23.53
N GLU A 21 -4.70 -16.40 -24.79
CA GLU A 21 -5.75 -17.35 -25.21
C GLU A 21 -5.47 -18.80 -24.77
N LYS A 22 -4.18 -19.20 -24.74
CA LYS A 22 -3.74 -20.52 -24.26
C LYS A 22 -3.97 -20.75 -22.76
N ASP A 23 -4.08 -19.66 -21.99
CA ASP A 23 -4.23 -19.66 -20.52
C ASP A 23 -5.68 -19.33 -20.12
N GLY A 24 -6.63 -19.46 -21.06
CA GLY A 24 -8.06 -19.22 -20.86
C GLY A 24 -8.58 -17.89 -21.44
N GLY A 25 -7.69 -17.01 -21.89
CA GLY A 25 -8.06 -15.69 -22.42
C GLY A 25 -8.67 -14.77 -21.36
N GLY A 26 -9.16 -13.60 -21.80
CA GLY A 26 -9.78 -12.62 -20.91
C GLY A 26 -8.80 -11.94 -19.95
N TYR A 27 -9.27 -11.64 -18.74
CA TYR A 27 -8.58 -10.89 -17.71
C TYR A 27 -8.68 -11.57 -16.36
N PHE A 28 -7.58 -11.50 -15.62
CA PHE A 28 -7.43 -11.99 -14.27
C PHE A 28 -7.14 -10.82 -13.34
N ALA A 29 -7.76 -10.81 -12.17
CA ALA A 29 -7.55 -9.82 -11.12
C ALA A 29 -7.30 -10.49 -9.77
N ARG A 30 -6.43 -9.90 -8.96
CA ARG A 30 -6.20 -10.33 -7.56
C ARG A 30 -5.77 -9.17 -6.69
N TYR A 31 -5.99 -9.29 -5.39
CA TYR A 31 -5.41 -8.37 -4.42
C TYR A 31 -3.92 -8.67 -4.22
N LYS A 32 -3.09 -7.62 -4.15
CA LYS A 32 -1.62 -7.76 -4.00
C LYS A 32 -1.24 -8.50 -2.72
N ASP A 33 -1.89 -8.15 -1.63
CA ASP A 33 -1.66 -8.72 -0.29
C ASP A 33 -2.44 -10.01 -0.03
N PHE A 34 -3.46 -10.30 -0.86
CA PHE A 34 -4.27 -11.51 -0.79
C PHE A 34 -4.24 -12.24 -2.13
N PRO A 35 -3.11 -12.88 -2.49
CA PRO A 35 -2.94 -13.48 -3.81
C PRO A 35 -3.92 -14.62 -4.11
N TYR A 36 -4.52 -15.20 -3.08
CA TYR A 36 -5.50 -16.29 -3.16
C TYR A 36 -6.94 -15.80 -3.41
N ILE A 37 -7.18 -14.49 -3.31
CA ILE A 37 -8.47 -13.89 -3.63
C ILE A 37 -8.37 -13.38 -5.07
N MET A 38 -9.06 -14.08 -5.95
CA MET A 38 -8.95 -13.94 -7.39
C MET A 38 -10.32 -13.64 -7.98
N GLY A 39 -10.32 -12.97 -9.13
CA GLY A 39 -11.49 -12.82 -9.97
C GLY A 39 -11.10 -12.81 -11.44
N GLU A 40 -12.05 -13.19 -12.29
CA GLU A 40 -11.85 -13.34 -13.73
C GLU A 40 -12.93 -12.58 -14.52
N GLY A 41 -12.65 -12.29 -15.78
CA GLY A 41 -13.64 -11.70 -16.66
C GLY A 41 -13.16 -11.51 -18.08
N GLU A 42 -14.12 -11.43 -19.01
CA GLU A 42 -13.82 -11.20 -20.44
C GLU A 42 -13.13 -9.85 -20.70
N ASN A 43 -13.24 -8.91 -19.77
CA ASN A 43 -12.58 -7.61 -19.78
C ASN A 43 -12.15 -7.18 -18.37
N GLU A 44 -11.30 -6.16 -18.29
CA GLU A 44 -10.77 -5.61 -17.04
C GLU A 44 -11.85 -5.16 -16.04
N ILE A 45 -12.98 -4.63 -16.50
CA ILE A 45 -14.08 -4.17 -15.64
C ILE A 45 -14.78 -5.37 -14.99
N LYS A 46 -15.03 -6.43 -15.76
CA LYS A 46 -15.64 -7.67 -15.24
C LYS A 46 -14.74 -8.33 -14.21
N ALA A 47 -13.44 -8.49 -14.52
CA ALA A 47 -12.47 -9.06 -13.58
C ALA A 47 -12.34 -8.24 -12.29
N LEU A 48 -12.36 -6.90 -12.41
CA LEU A 48 -12.34 -6.00 -11.25
C LEU A 48 -13.60 -6.13 -10.38
N LYS A 49 -14.78 -6.30 -10.99
CA LYS A 49 -16.02 -6.50 -10.25
C LYS A 49 -15.99 -7.84 -9.51
N ASP A 50 -15.58 -8.90 -10.21
CA ASP A 50 -15.53 -10.27 -9.69
C ASP A 50 -14.58 -10.39 -8.49
N VAL A 51 -13.35 -9.85 -8.59
CA VAL A 51 -12.39 -9.90 -7.49
C VAL A 51 -12.86 -9.11 -6.25
N LYS A 52 -13.62 -8.01 -6.44
CA LYS A 52 -14.19 -7.23 -5.34
C LYS A 52 -15.30 -8.00 -4.62
N GLU A 53 -16.14 -8.73 -5.36
CA GLU A 53 -17.16 -9.61 -4.77
C GLU A 53 -16.50 -10.76 -4.00
N ALA A 54 -15.48 -11.40 -4.59
CA ALA A 54 -14.70 -12.45 -3.92
C ALA A 54 -14.02 -11.95 -2.63
N PHE A 55 -13.46 -10.73 -2.65
CA PHE A 55 -12.83 -10.13 -1.48
C PHE A 55 -13.83 -9.81 -0.37
N LYS A 56 -15.01 -9.30 -0.72
CA LYS A 56 -16.09 -9.08 0.25
C LYS A 56 -16.46 -10.38 0.96
N GLY A 57 -16.71 -11.46 0.21
CA GLY A 57 -17.04 -12.76 0.81
C GLY A 57 -15.92 -13.32 1.68
N ALA A 58 -14.66 -13.15 1.26
CA ALA A 58 -13.51 -13.56 2.06
C ALA A 58 -13.39 -12.77 3.37
N LEU A 59 -13.61 -11.44 3.35
CA LEU A 59 -13.61 -10.60 4.54
C LEU A 59 -14.71 -11.00 5.52
N GLU A 60 -15.92 -11.30 5.04
CA GLU A 60 -17.03 -11.78 5.88
C GLU A 60 -16.62 -13.04 6.66
N VAL A 61 -16.02 -14.02 5.99
CA VAL A 61 -15.56 -15.27 6.62
C VAL A 61 -14.40 -15.03 7.60
N MET A 62 -13.41 -14.21 7.22
CA MET A 62 -12.28 -13.90 8.10
C MET A 62 -12.72 -13.17 9.36
N LEU A 63 -13.67 -12.23 9.24
CA LEU A 63 -14.25 -11.52 10.39
C LEU A 63 -15.04 -12.46 11.31
N GLU A 64 -15.85 -13.36 10.73
CA GLU A 64 -16.63 -14.35 11.51
C GLU A 64 -15.71 -15.28 12.32
N LYS A 65 -14.59 -15.69 11.74
CA LYS A 65 -13.61 -16.58 12.39
C LYS A 65 -12.66 -15.85 13.33
N GLY A 66 -12.65 -14.52 13.32
CA GLY A 66 -11.67 -13.72 14.07
C GLY A 66 -10.24 -13.85 13.51
N ASP A 67 -10.12 -14.16 12.22
CA ASP A 67 -8.83 -14.25 11.54
C ASP A 67 -8.16 -12.88 11.44
N TYR A 68 -6.83 -12.87 11.41
CA TYR A 68 -6.07 -11.65 11.16
C TYR A 68 -6.22 -11.20 9.70
N ILE A 69 -6.70 -9.98 9.48
CA ILE A 69 -6.82 -9.36 8.15
C ILE A 69 -5.69 -8.36 7.99
N LYS A 70 -4.80 -8.60 7.02
CA LYS A 70 -3.69 -7.70 6.71
C LYS A 70 -4.23 -6.39 6.15
N GLU A 71 -3.85 -5.26 6.74
CA GLU A 71 -4.12 -3.92 6.21
C GLU A 71 -3.10 -3.54 5.13
N PRO A 72 -3.48 -2.72 4.14
CA PRO A 72 -2.53 -2.27 3.13
C PRO A 72 -1.43 -1.45 3.79
N ILE A 73 -0.18 -1.66 3.37
CA ILE A 73 0.94 -0.86 3.85
C ILE A 73 0.79 0.53 3.22
N ASP A 74 0.41 1.51 4.03
CA ASP A 74 0.41 2.90 3.61
C ASP A 74 1.88 3.36 3.45
N ASN A 75 2.40 3.23 2.23
CA ASN A 75 3.74 3.68 1.88
C ASN A 75 3.87 5.22 1.92
N GLU A 76 2.76 5.95 2.05
CA GLU A 76 2.74 7.39 2.28
C GLU A 76 2.53 7.76 3.76
N ALA A 77 2.36 6.77 4.65
CA ALA A 77 2.18 7.01 6.07
C ALA A 77 3.38 7.76 6.63
N LYS A 78 3.14 9.00 7.07
CA LYS A 78 4.14 9.81 7.75
C LYS A 78 4.09 9.50 9.23
N ILE A 79 5.17 8.93 9.75
CA ILE A 79 5.33 8.70 11.19
C ILE A 79 5.97 9.94 11.83
N ARG A 80 5.34 10.47 12.88
CA ARG A 80 5.94 11.54 13.69
C ARG A 80 6.98 10.94 14.63
N ILE A 81 8.22 11.43 14.54
CA ILE A 81 9.30 11.09 15.45
C ILE A 81 9.72 12.33 16.25
N ASN A 82 10.22 12.11 17.46
CA ASN A 82 10.89 13.15 18.24
C ASN A 82 12.40 12.97 18.12
N ILE A 83 13.12 14.04 17.81
CA ILE A 83 14.58 14.03 17.65
C ILE A 83 15.19 15.23 18.38
N THR A 84 16.46 15.09 18.79
CA THR A 84 17.25 16.18 19.34
C THR A 84 18.31 16.59 18.33
N LEU A 85 18.37 17.89 18.02
CA LEU A 85 19.37 18.48 17.12
C LEU A 85 19.99 19.71 17.79
N PRO A 86 21.24 20.08 17.45
CA PRO A 86 21.82 21.34 17.91
C PRO A 86 20.94 22.54 17.53
N LYS A 87 20.77 23.50 18.45
CA LYS A 87 19.93 24.69 18.24
C LYS A 87 20.32 25.44 16.96
N SER A 88 21.62 25.68 16.77
CA SER A 88 22.16 26.37 15.58
C SER A 88 21.84 25.66 14.26
N LEU A 89 21.76 24.32 14.28
CA LEU A 89 21.39 23.55 13.09
C LEU A 89 19.90 23.72 12.77
N VAL A 90 19.04 23.69 13.78
CA VAL A 90 17.60 23.92 13.58
C VAL A 90 17.36 25.31 13.01
N GLU A 91 18.01 26.33 13.58
CA GLU A 91 17.93 27.71 13.09
C GLU A 91 18.42 27.81 11.64
N ALA A 92 19.52 27.16 11.28
CA ALA A 92 20.01 27.14 9.91
C ALA A 92 19.01 26.48 8.94
N ILE A 93 18.38 25.37 9.32
CA ILE A 93 17.36 24.70 8.49
C ILE A 93 16.16 25.63 8.25
N ASP A 94 15.75 26.38 9.27
CA ASP A 94 14.63 27.33 9.16
C ASP A 94 14.90 28.45 8.14
N THR A 95 16.16 28.83 7.92
CA THR A 95 16.49 29.86 6.92
C THR A 95 16.30 29.40 5.48
N ILE A 96 16.28 28.08 5.23
CA ILE A 96 16.25 27.49 3.88
C ILE A 96 14.99 26.66 3.61
N SER A 97 14.19 26.35 4.62
CA SER A 97 12.99 25.55 4.46
C SER A 97 11.92 25.84 5.50
N ASP A 98 10.70 26.09 5.01
CA ASP A 98 9.50 26.19 5.85
C ASP A 98 8.96 24.82 6.28
N ASN A 99 9.57 23.71 5.81
CA ASN A 99 9.15 22.34 6.10
C ASN A 99 10.34 21.45 6.48
N ARG A 100 10.69 21.48 7.77
CA ARG A 100 11.78 20.68 8.36
C ARG A 100 11.64 19.19 8.06
N SER A 101 10.42 18.63 8.11
CA SER A 101 10.21 17.20 7.86
C SER A 101 10.56 16.81 6.43
N LYS A 102 10.16 17.62 5.45
CA LYS A 102 10.54 17.39 4.05
C LYS A 102 12.04 17.54 3.85
N PHE A 103 12.63 18.61 4.38
CA PHE A 103 14.06 18.86 4.29
C PHE A 103 14.90 17.69 4.83
N LEU A 104 14.57 17.22 6.04
CA LEU A 104 15.26 16.10 6.68
C LEU A 104 15.04 14.78 5.91
N ALA A 105 13.83 14.53 5.39
CA ALA A 105 13.54 13.33 4.61
C ALA A 105 14.34 13.27 3.30
N ASP A 106 14.43 14.38 2.56
CA ASP A 106 15.15 14.46 1.30
C ASP A 106 16.66 14.19 1.50
N LEU A 107 17.25 14.77 2.56
CA LEU A 107 18.65 14.53 2.93
C LEU A 107 18.89 13.09 3.38
N ALA A 108 18.03 12.53 4.23
CA ALA A 108 18.14 11.15 4.70
C ALA A 108 18.05 10.16 3.53
N ASN A 109 17.12 10.36 2.61
CA ASN A 109 16.99 9.54 1.40
C ASN A 109 18.23 9.61 0.52
N SER A 110 18.82 10.79 0.37
CA SER A 110 20.06 10.98 -0.40
C SER A 110 21.22 10.24 0.26
N ALA A 111 21.37 10.33 1.58
CA ALA A 111 22.40 9.62 2.32
C ALA A 111 22.24 8.09 2.22
N ILE A 112 21.03 7.56 2.41
CA ILE A 112 20.74 6.12 2.32
C ILE A 112 21.09 5.57 0.92
N LYS A 113 20.77 6.31 -0.15
CA LYS A 113 21.13 5.91 -1.52
C LYS A 113 22.64 5.78 -1.69
N SER A 114 23.41 6.74 -1.18
CA SER A 114 24.88 6.69 -1.23
C SER A 114 25.47 5.50 -0.46
N TYR A 115 24.89 5.14 0.69
CA TYR A 115 25.27 3.93 1.43
C TYR A 115 25.02 2.65 0.64
N LYS A 116 23.84 2.52 0.01
CA LYS A 116 23.47 1.33 -0.77
C LYS A 116 24.30 1.12 -2.04
N ILE A 117 24.95 2.16 -2.57
CA ILE A 117 25.84 2.04 -3.73
C ILE A 117 27.25 1.57 -3.30
N SER A 118 27.58 1.70 -2.02
CA SER A 118 28.91 1.37 -1.47
C SER A 118 28.99 -0.02 -0.81
N THR A 119 27.89 -0.78 -0.83
CA THR A 119 27.76 -2.19 -0.37
C THR A 119 27.23 -3.05 -1.50
#